data_AF-A0A7W0WG01-F1
#
_entry.id   AF-A0A7W0WG01-F1
#
_cell.length_a   1.000
_cell.length_b   1.000
_cell.length_c   1.000
_cell.angle_alpha   90.00
_cell.angle_beta   90.00
_cell.angle_gamma   90.00
#
_symmetry.space_group_name_H-M   'P 1'
#
loop_
_entity.id
_entity.type
_entity.pdbx_description
1 polymer ?
#
loop_
_entity_poly.entity_id
_entity_poly.type
_entity_poly.pdbx_seq_one_letter_code
_entity_poly.pdbx_strand_id
1 'polypeptide(L)'
;MTPPDDERREGPPPTYTPWLVVRATPSDIGSRPLAAGTPFWACPDLTIAPADPWGRVSAGDEVTVSVTVQNLGYAPATGVRARFWWADPSAGLSPQLATVIGSSDRVSIAAGLAETLLCTTPWTPQFVNGGHECLIAEVSSMSDPLTHTFRADLDRHVGQRNVTVLAPEGDPQGMMLTLTNPFWEEAQTTLHLRTSLLFGVERLLGFGLHVQPVDALLHADDRTLADPFAALGLEGGDTEPGTGLQIGEVVETGEGAGGYDEETQRRLRERRDDEQDFGSEVSEIFLPAAGVAQIELAVDLGGSDGGAMIHRLTQVSEGVDIGGYMLVSLPG
;
A
#
# COMPACT_ATOMS: atom_id res chain seq x y z
N MET A 1 1.96 -24.80 36.21
CA MET A 1 1.31 -23.62 35.61
C MET A 1 2.37 -22.97 34.76
N THR A 2 2.40 -23.33 33.49
CA THR A 2 3.32 -22.75 32.50
C THR A 2 2.72 -21.39 32.09
N PRO A 3 3.50 -20.31 32.05
CA PRO A 3 2.98 -19.03 31.55
C PRO A 3 2.56 -19.20 30.07
N PRO A 4 1.64 -18.36 29.56
CA PRO A 4 1.23 -18.44 28.16
C PRO A 4 2.45 -18.15 27.28
N ASP A 5 2.55 -18.87 26.17
CA ASP A 5 3.51 -18.56 25.10
C ASP A 5 3.26 -17.13 24.65
N ASP A 6 4.17 -16.25 25.06
CA ASP A 6 4.30 -14.89 24.57
C ASP A 6 4.38 -14.96 23.04
N GLU A 7 3.43 -14.31 22.38
CA GLU A 7 3.36 -14.13 20.94
C GLU A 7 4.70 -13.55 20.47
N ARG A 8 5.59 -14.44 20.02
CA ARG A 8 6.86 -14.04 19.40
C ARG A 8 6.51 -13.39 18.07
N ARG A 9 6.21 -12.09 18.11
CA ARG A 9 6.34 -11.21 16.95
C ARG A 9 7.74 -11.45 16.39
N GLU A 10 7.82 -11.95 15.15
CA GLU A 10 9.09 -12.19 14.47
C GLU A 10 9.77 -10.83 14.22
N GLY A 11 10.47 -10.32 15.23
CA GLY A 11 11.44 -9.24 15.09
C GLY A 11 12.75 -9.77 14.49
N PRO A 12 13.78 -8.93 14.36
CA PRO A 12 15.08 -9.39 13.84
C PRO A 12 15.56 -10.62 14.61
N PRO A 13 16.03 -11.68 13.92
CA PRO A 13 16.45 -12.90 14.57
C PRO A 13 17.64 -12.61 15.51
N PRO A 14 17.81 -13.35 16.62
CA PRO A 14 18.92 -13.16 17.56
C PRO A 14 20.29 -13.58 16.98
N THR A 15 20.41 -13.74 15.67
CA THR A 15 21.61 -14.15 14.94
C THR A 15 22.26 -12.95 14.24
N TYR A 16 23.57 -13.00 14.03
CA TYR A 16 24.32 -11.97 13.31
C TYR A 16 24.03 -12.04 11.80
N THR A 17 22.86 -11.56 11.41
CA THR A 17 22.37 -11.52 10.03
C THR A 17 21.85 -10.12 9.69
N PRO A 18 21.84 -9.72 8.40
CA PRO A 18 21.12 -8.53 8.00
C PRO A 18 19.61 -8.75 8.13
N TRP A 19 18.86 -7.65 8.29
CA TRP A 19 17.41 -7.66 8.36
C TRP A 19 16.88 -6.45 7.60
N LEU A 20 16.64 -6.63 6.31
CA LEU A 20 16.19 -5.57 5.41
C LEU A 20 14.68 -5.34 5.53
N VAL A 21 14.29 -4.10 5.77
CA VAL A 21 12.89 -3.71 5.92
C VAL A 21 12.60 -2.55 4.98
N VAL A 22 11.60 -2.76 4.12
CA VAL A 22 10.81 -1.71 3.51
C VAL A 22 9.52 -1.66 4.31
N ARG A 23 9.25 -0.54 4.97
CA ARG A 23 8.12 -0.46 5.89
C ARG A 23 6.79 -0.47 5.14
N ALA A 24 5.83 -1.23 5.67
CA ALA A 24 4.43 -1.15 5.25
C ALA A 24 3.67 0.00 5.93
N THR A 25 4.03 0.32 7.19
CA THR A 25 3.47 1.43 7.98
C THR A 25 4.60 2.19 8.69
N PRO A 26 4.37 3.42 9.19
CA PRO A 26 5.40 4.18 9.89
C PRO A 26 6.08 3.43 11.05
N SER A 27 5.30 2.59 11.77
CA SER A 27 5.77 1.79 12.91
C SER A 27 6.24 0.37 12.58
N ASP A 28 6.29 -0.01 11.30
CA ASP A 28 6.71 -1.35 10.86
C ASP A 28 8.19 -1.60 11.16
N ILE A 29 8.46 -2.79 11.74
CA ILE A 29 9.80 -3.27 12.09
C ILE A 29 10.21 -4.52 11.29
N GLY A 30 9.43 -4.88 10.27
CA GLY A 30 9.67 -6.01 9.39
C GLY A 30 9.09 -7.33 9.88
N SER A 31 8.26 -7.34 10.92
CA SER A 31 7.54 -8.55 11.32
C SER A 31 6.53 -8.94 10.24
N ARG A 32 6.54 -10.22 9.84
CA ARG A 32 5.65 -10.76 8.82
C ARG A 32 5.11 -12.14 9.24
N PRO A 33 3.88 -12.52 8.84
CA PRO A 33 2.92 -11.72 8.11
C PRO A 33 2.45 -10.49 8.92
N LEU A 34 2.03 -9.43 8.23
CA LEU A 34 1.37 -8.30 8.88
C LEU A 34 0.01 -8.75 9.44
N ALA A 35 -0.47 -8.08 10.48
CA ALA A 35 -1.82 -8.28 10.99
C ALA A 35 -2.86 -7.94 9.90
N ALA A 36 -3.99 -8.66 9.91
CA ALA A 36 -5.12 -8.37 9.04
C ALA A 36 -5.56 -6.91 9.20
N GLY A 37 -5.94 -6.26 8.10
CA GLY A 37 -6.37 -4.87 8.14
C GLY A 37 -5.21 -3.88 8.31
N THR A 38 -3.97 -4.29 8.12
CA THR A 38 -2.84 -3.35 7.98
C THR A 38 -2.81 -2.79 6.56
N PRO A 39 -2.82 -1.46 6.34
CA PRO A 39 -2.84 -0.85 5.00
C PRO A 39 -1.45 -0.90 4.32
N PHE A 40 -0.98 -2.10 4.00
CA PHE A 40 0.36 -2.34 3.46
C PHE A 40 0.59 -1.77 2.06
N TRP A 41 -0.49 -1.35 1.38
CA TRP A 41 -0.49 -0.66 0.09
C TRP A 41 -0.23 0.84 0.19
N ALA A 42 0.16 1.35 1.37
CA ALA A 42 0.53 2.74 1.61
C ALA A 42 1.96 2.87 2.17
N CYS A 43 2.90 2.10 1.63
CA CYS A 43 4.30 2.10 2.04
C CYS A 43 4.87 3.54 2.15
N PRO A 44 5.27 4.00 3.35
CA PRO A 44 5.85 5.33 3.54
C PRO A 44 7.30 5.43 3.01
N ASP A 45 7.96 4.29 2.78
CA ASP A 45 9.35 4.26 2.32
C ASP A 45 9.49 4.30 0.79
N LEU A 46 8.40 4.08 0.05
CA LEU A 46 8.34 4.19 -1.40
C LEU A 46 7.91 5.60 -1.77
N THR A 47 8.76 6.35 -2.46
CA THR A 47 8.54 7.78 -2.76
C THR A 47 8.80 8.10 -4.22
N ILE A 48 8.25 9.23 -4.67
CA ILE A 48 8.39 9.74 -6.04
C ILE A 48 8.83 11.20 -5.98
N ALA A 49 9.73 11.60 -6.88
CA ALA A 49 10.14 13.00 -7.03
C ALA A 49 10.44 13.37 -8.51
N PRO A 50 10.10 14.59 -8.98
CA PRO A 50 9.36 15.61 -8.24
C PRO A 50 7.89 15.20 -8.01
N ALA A 51 7.33 15.71 -6.93
CA ALA A 51 5.92 15.58 -6.58
C ALA A 51 5.48 16.87 -5.87
N ASP A 52 4.18 17.13 -5.82
CA ASP A 52 3.64 18.24 -5.03
C ASP A 52 3.82 17.99 -3.51
N PRO A 53 3.51 18.97 -2.64
CA PRO A 53 3.66 18.81 -1.19
C PRO A 53 2.86 17.65 -0.56
N TRP A 54 1.87 17.10 -1.30
CA TRP A 54 1.05 15.97 -0.92
C TRP A 54 1.49 14.67 -1.60
N GLY A 55 2.63 14.66 -2.29
CA GLY A 55 3.16 13.48 -2.96
C GLY A 55 2.44 13.10 -4.25
N ARG A 56 1.63 14.01 -4.83
CA ARG A 56 0.94 13.80 -6.11
C ARG A 56 1.86 14.17 -7.28
N VAL A 57 1.72 13.45 -8.38
CA VAL A 57 2.54 13.65 -9.59
C VAL A 57 1.65 14.04 -10.77
N SER A 58 2.20 14.77 -11.75
CA SER A 58 1.46 15.12 -12.96
C SER A 58 1.68 14.05 -14.03
N ALA A 59 0.63 13.71 -14.76
CA ALA A 59 0.76 12.83 -15.92
C ALA A 59 1.69 13.45 -16.98
N GLY A 60 2.55 12.63 -17.57
CA GLY A 60 3.48 13.05 -18.63
C GLY A 60 4.80 13.68 -18.15
N ASP A 61 4.91 14.04 -16.88
CA ASP A 61 6.19 14.51 -16.31
C ASP A 61 7.11 13.33 -15.98
N GLU A 62 8.42 13.48 -16.24
CA GLU A 62 9.39 12.48 -15.79
C GLU A 62 9.64 12.62 -14.28
N VAL A 63 9.50 11.49 -13.57
CA VAL A 63 9.73 11.37 -12.14
C VAL A 63 10.70 10.23 -11.84
N THR A 64 11.34 10.30 -10.68
CA THR A 64 12.20 9.26 -10.13
C THR A 64 11.50 8.58 -8.98
N VAL A 65 11.30 7.27 -9.10
CA VAL A 65 10.83 6.41 -8.00
C VAL A 65 12.01 5.99 -7.14
N SER A 66 11.82 5.97 -5.83
CA SER A 66 12.83 5.49 -4.89
C SER A 66 12.24 4.74 -3.71
N VAL A 67 13.02 3.84 -3.11
CA VAL A 67 12.62 3.13 -1.90
C VAL A 67 13.70 3.27 -0.83
N THR A 68 13.29 3.60 0.40
CA THR A 68 14.18 3.58 1.56
C THR A 68 14.16 2.19 2.20
N VAL A 69 15.35 1.63 2.40
CA VAL A 69 15.51 0.29 2.98
C VAL A 69 16.30 0.41 4.27
N GLN A 70 15.75 -0.12 5.35
CA GLN A 70 16.40 -0.15 6.66
C GLN A 70 17.05 -1.51 6.88
N ASN A 71 18.28 -1.55 7.38
CA ASN A 71 18.89 -2.77 7.88
C ASN A 71 18.82 -2.78 9.41
N LEU A 72 17.77 -3.39 9.98
CA LEU A 72 17.61 -3.51 11.44
C LEU A 72 18.41 -4.67 12.03
N GLY A 73 19.16 -5.39 11.19
CA GLY A 73 19.96 -6.54 11.59
C GLY A 73 21.28 -6.13 12.22
N TYR A 74 22.04 -7.14 12.63
CA TYR A 74 23.35 -6.94 13.26
C TYR A 74 24.51 -7.06 12.27
N ALA A 75 24.27 -7.57 11.05
CA ALA A 75 25.27 -7.69 9.99
C ALA A 75 25.00 -6.72 8.83
N PRO A 76 26.03 -6.27 8.10
CA PRO A 76 25.83 -5.49 6.87
C PRO A 76 25.15 -6.34 5.79
N ALA A 77 24.24 -5.72 5.03
CA ALA A 77 23.67 -6.30 3.82
C ALA A 77 24.47 -5.80 2.61
N THR A 78 24.88 -6.70 1.71
CA THR A 78 25.69 -6.34 0.54
C THR A 78 24.98 -6.70 -0.76
N GLY A 79 25.21 -5.90 -1.80
CA GLY A 79 24.58 -6.11 -3.10
C GLY A 79 23.08 -5.83 -3.09
N VAL A 80 22.61 -5.05 -2.12
CA VAL A 80 21.20 -4.67 -1.98
C VAL A 80 20.78 -3.90 -3.22
N ARG A 81 19.67 -4.31 -3.83
CA ARG A 81 19.13 -3.69 -5.04
C ARG A 81 17.61 -3.68 -4.99
N ALA A 82 17.02 -2.55 -5.37
CA ALA A 82 15.59 -2.45 -5.61
C ALA A 82 15.28 -2.63 -7.10
N ARG A 83 14.18 -3.31 -7.38
CA ARG A 83 13.50 -3.27 -8.66
C ARG A 83 12.16 -2.58 -8.47
N PHE A 84 11.71 -1.85 -9.49
CA PHE A 84 10.54 -1.00 -9.40
C PHE A 84 9.55 -1.32 -10.52
N TRP A 85 8.28 -1.29 -10.18
CA TRP A 85 7.16 -1.52 -11.09
C TRP A 85 6.06 -0.51 -10.84
N TRP A 86 5.24 -0.31 -11.86
CA TRP A 86 3.93 0.31 -11.75
C TRP A 86 2.85 -0.64 -12.29
N ALA A 87 1.62 -0.47 -11.84
CA ALA A 87 0.46 -1.20 -12.32
C ALA A 87 -0.78 -0.32 -12.27
N ASP A 88 -1.79 -0.68 -13.05
CA ASP A 88 -3.13 -0.10 -12.94
C ASP A 88 -3.72 -0.29 -11.52
N PRO A 89 -4.72 0.52 -11.11
CA PRO A 89 -5.36 0.38 -9.82
C PRO A 89 -5.87 -1.04 -9.59
N SER A 90 -5.36 -1.69 -8.56
CA SER A 90 -5.80 -3.00 -8.16
C SER A 90 -5.75 -3.16 -6.65
N ALA A 91 -6.80 -3.77 -6.10
CA ALA A 91 -6.85 -4.20 -4.71
C ALA A 91 -6.15 -5.55 -4.49
N GLY A 92 -5.64 -6.20 -5.55
CA GLY A 92 -4.84 -7.42 -5.49
C GLY A 92 -3.83 -7.48 -6.63
N LEU A 93 -2.61 -7.01 -6.39
CA LEU A 93 -1.57 -6.92 -7.41
C LEU A 93 -0.80 -8.23 -7.58
N SER A 94 -0.65 -8.67 -8.83
CA SER A 94 0.26 -9.74 -9.21
C SER A 94 1.35 -9.22 -10.17
N PRO A 95 2.50 -9.91 -10.29
CA PRO A 95 3.54 -9.56 -11.26
C PRO A 95 3.04 -9.50 -12.71
N GLN A 96 1.98 -10.24 -13.05
CA GLN A 96 1.38 -10.30 -14.39
C GLN A 96 0.63 -9.01 -14.74
N LEU A 97 0.14 -8.28 -13.75
CA LEU A 97 -0.58 -7.02 -13.92
C LEU A 97 0.34 -5.79 -13.89
N ALA A 98 1.66 -5.98 -13.76
CA ALA A 98 2.60 -4.91 -13.50
C ALA A 98 3.65 -4.73 -14.60
N THR A 99 3.99 -3.47 -14.87
CA THR A 99 5.01 -3.05 -15.82
C THR A 99 6.28 -2.64 -15.09
N VAL A 100 7.42 -3.18 -15.52
CA VAL A 100 8.73 -2.83 -14.96
C VAL A 100 9.07 -1.39 -15.32
N ILE A 101 9.42 -0.58 -14.32
CA ILE A 101 10.02 0.75 -14.50
C ILE A 101 11.53 0.60 -14.72
N GLY A 102 12.19 -0.06 -13.77
CA GLY A 102 13.64 -0.13 -13.75
C GLY A 102 14.19 -0.73 -12.47
N SER A 103 15.42 -0.37 -12.14
CA SER A 103 16.09 -0.85 -10.93
C SER A 103 17.09 0.16 -10.42
N SER A 104 17.47 0.03 -9.15
CA SER A 104 18.56 0.80 -8.57
C SER A 104 19.94 0.22 -8.91
N ASP A 105 20.96 1.01 -8.61
CA ASP A 105 22.31 0.50 -8.41
C ASP A 105 22.36 -0.45 -7.20
N ARG A 106 23.42 -1.26 -7.13
CA ARG A 106 23.69 -2.12 -5.98
C ARG A 106 24.43 -1.33 -4.91
N VAL A 107 23.96 -1.43 -3.67
CA VAL A 107 24.61 -0.79 -2.52
C VAL A 107 24.92 -1.80 -1.42
N SER A 108 25.64 -1.35 -0.39
CA SER A 108 25.74 -2.07 0.87
C SER A 108 25.14 -1.21 1.98
N ILE A 109 24.32 -1.81 2.83
CA ILE A 109 23.65 -1.14 3.93
C ILE A 109 24.23 -1.69 5.22
N ALA A 110 24.94 -0.85 5.98
CA ALA A 110 25.51 -1.28 7.26
C ALA A 110 24.40 -1.62 8.28
N ALA A 111 24.74 -2.41 9.29
CA ALA A 111 23.84 -2.74 10.38
C ALA A 111 23.34 -1.47 11.09
N GLY A 112 22.03 -1.40 11.34
CA GLY A 112 21.37 -0.25 11.99
C GLY A 112 21.24 1.00 11.13
N LEU A 113 21.61 0.96 9.85
CA LEU A 113 21.48 2.09 8.91
C LEU A 113 20.34 1.88 7.91
N ALA A 114 19.96 2.95 7.24
CA ALA A 114 19.03 2.95 6.13
C ALA A 114 19.68 3.59 4.89
N GLU A 115 19.28 3.14 3.70
CA GLU A 115 19.72 3.71 2.43
C GLU A 115 18.51 3.90 1.50
N THR A 116 18.48 5.01 0.77
CA THR A 116 17.47 5.27 -0.27
C THR A 116 18.00 4.83 -1.63
N LEU A 117 17.33 3.86 -2.22
CA LEU A 117 17.65 3.29 -3.52
C LEU A 117 16.84 4.02 -4.59
N LEU A 118 17.52 4.77 -5.46
CA LEU A 118 16.89 5.47 -6.58
C LEU A 118 16.75 4.54 -7.78
N CYS A 119 15.61 4.57 -8.47
CA CYS A 119 15.49 3.96 -9.79
C CYS A 119 16.39 4.70 -10.79
N THR A 120 17.23 3.97 -11.51
CA THR A 120 18.14 4.55 -12.53
C THR A 120 17.45 4.92 -13.84
N THR A 121 16.21 4.45 -14.02
CA THR A 121 15.35 4.80 -15.15
C THR A 121 14.26 5.74 -14.66
N PRO A 122 14.07 6.93 -15.26
CA PRO A 122 12.93 7.77 -14.94
C PRO A 122 11.63 7.06 -15.34
N TRP A 123 10.56 7.37 -14.64
CA TRP A 123 9.21 6.92 -14.91
C TRP A 123 8.37 8.10 -15.39
N THR A 124 7.46 7.86 -16.32
CA THR A 124 6.49 8.87 -16.76
C THR A 124 5.09 8.37 -16.39
N PRO A 125 4.48 8.91 -15.32
CA PRO A 125 3.14 8.53 -14.89
C PRO A 125 2.13 8.81 -16.00
N GLN A 126 1.12 7.95 -16.12
CA GLN A 126 0.06 8.12 -17.10
C GLN A 126 -1.25 8.45 -16.38
N PHE A 127 -2.03 9.36 -16.93
CA PHE A 127 -3.40 9.55 -16.44
C PHE A 127 -4.29 8.45 -17.00
N VAL A 128 -4.19 7.26 -16.42
CA VAL A 128 -5.04 6.11 -16.71
C VAL A 128 -5.87 5.79 -15.48
N ASN A 129 -7.06 5.22 -15.71
CA ASN A 129 -7.96 4.76 -14.65
C ASN A 129 -8.23 5.81 -13.55
N GLY A 130 -8.50 7.06 -13.94
CA GLY A 130 -8.83 8.13 -13.01
C GLY A 130 -7.63 8.77 -12.31
N GLY A 131 -6.40 8.53 -12.78
CA GLY A 131 -5.20 9.15 -12.23
C GLY A 131 -4.69 8.44 -10.99
N HIS A 132 -4.75 7.13 -11.01
CA HIS A 132 -4.43 6.30 -9.87
C HIS A 132 -3.55 5.17 -10.35
N GLU A 133 -2.40 4.98 -9.72
CA GLU A 133 -1.44 3.95 -10.11
C GLU A 133 -0.91 3.27 -8.85
N CYS A 134 -0.51 2.00 -8.97
CA CYS A 134 0.14 1.27 -7.89
C CYS A 134 1.63 1.15 -8.17
N LEU A 135 2.48 1.64 -7.27
CA LEU A 135 3.90 1.38 -7.29
C LEU A 135 4.27 0.18 -6.43
N ILE A 136 5.20 -0.62 -6.92
CA ILE A 136 5.81 -1.72 -6.18
C ILE A 136 7.33 -1.54 -6.21
N ALA A 137 7.97 -1.77 -5.07
CA ALA A 137 9.40 -1.94 -4.97
C ALA A 137 9.71 -3.29 -4.31
N GLU A 138 10.60 -4.06 -4.91
CA GLU A 138 11.11 -5.30 -4.32
C GLU A 138 12.61 -5.16 -4.12
N VAL A 139 13.02 -5.39 -2.88
CA VAL A 139 14.41 -5.35 -2.48
C VAL A 139 14.97 -6.76 -2.48
N SER A 140 16.16 -6.91 -3.05
CA SER A 140 16.86 -8.19 -3.05
C SER A 140 18.26 -8.04 -2.47
N SER A 141 18.67 -9.02 -1.68
CA SER A 141 20.02 -9.18 -1.14
C SER A 141 20.38 -10.66 -1.15
N MET A 142 21.67 -10.99 -1.27
CA MET A 142 22.11 -12.38 -1.25
C MET A 142 21.99 -13.02 0.14
N SER A 143 22.20 -12.21 1.18
CA SER A 143 22.20 -12.65 2.57
C SER A 143 20.86 -12.47 3.26
N ASP A 144 19.90 -11.86 2.56
CA ASP A 144 18.54 -11.64 3.01
C ASP A 144 17.60 -11.64 1.78
N PRO A 145 17.21 -12.83 1.31
CA PRO A 145 16.49 -12.96 0.05
C PRO A 145 15.01 -12.62 0.20
N LEU A 146 14.44 -12.01 -0.85
CA LEU A 146 13.01 -11.94 -1.11
C LEU A 146 12.42 -13.36 -1.17
N THR A 147 11.29 -13.58 -0.50
CA THR A 147 10.57 -14.86 -0.41
C THR A 147 9.15 -14.81 -0.99
N HIS A 148 8.44 -13.69 -0.87
CA HIS A 148 7.08 -13.52 -1.43
C HIS A 148 7.00 -12.28 -2.31
N THR A 149 7.16 -12.51 -3.61
CA THR A 149 7.08 -11.48 -4.66
C THR A 149 5.74 -10.74 -4.61
N PHE A 150 5.78 -9.41 -4.72
CA PHE A 150 4.62 -8.50 -4.72
C PHE A 150 3.76 -8.51 -3.44
N ARG A 151 4.21 -9.14 -2.36
CA ARG A 151 3.46 -9.24 -1.10
C ARG A 151 4.14 -8.47 0.03
N ALA A 152 3.92 -7.15 0.11
CA ALA A 152 4.43 -6.31 1.21
C ALA A 152 3.93 -6.73 2.60
N ASP A 153 2.85 -7.50 2.61
CA ASP A 153 2.13 -8.00 3.76
C ASP A 153 2.67 -9.35 4.26
N LEU A 154 3.39 -10.09 3.41
CA LEU A 154 4.08 -11.34 3.73
C LEU A 154 5.60 -11.22 3.71
N ASP A 155 6.14 -10.21 3.04
CA ASP A 155 7.57 -10.03 2.83
C ASP A 155 8.00 -8.59 3.08
N ARG A 156 8.88 -8.42 4.06
CA ARG A 156 9.43 -7.13 4.49
C ARG A 156 10.37 -6.50 3.47
N HIS A 157 10.70 -7.18 2.37
CA HIS A 157 11.48 -6.62 1.27
C HIS A 157 10.61 -5.93 0.21
N VAL A 158 9.28 -6.05 0.32
CA VAL A 158 8.35 -5.49 -0.65
C VAL A 158 7.68 -4.26 -0.06
N GLY A 159 7.71 -3.16 -0.81
CA GLY A 159 6.89 -1.97 -0.56
C GLY A 159 5.85 -1.82 -1.65
N GLN A 160 4.60 -1.55 -1.27
CA GLN A 160 3.53 -1.21 -2.19
C GLN A 160 2.97 0.16 -1.82
N ARG A 161 2.76 1.03 -2.80
CA ARG A 161 2.20 2.37 -2.60
C ARG A 161 1.19 2.71 -3.68
N ASN A 162 -0.03 3.08 -3.30
CA ASN A 162 -0.95 3.75 -4.22
C ASN A 162 -0.53 5.23 -4.39
N VAL A 163 -0.54 5.71 -5.62
CA VAL A 163 -0.14 7.07 -5.97
C VAL A 163 -1.23 7.76 -6.77
N THR A 164 -1.38 9.07 -6.54
CA THR A 164 -2.30 9.92 -7.29
C THR A 164 -1.54 10.65 -8.40
N VAL A 165 -1.96 10.40 -9.62
CA VAL A 165 -1.58 11.11 -10.83
C VAL A 165 -2.63 12.16 -11.14
N LEU A 166 -2.24 13.42 -11.22
CA LEU A 166 -3.11 14.53 -11.53
C LEU A 166 -3.48 14.51 -13.03
N ALA A 167 -4.77 14.73 -13.30
CA ALA A 167 -5.30 14.85 -14.64
C ALA A 167 -4.70 16.04 -15.38
N PRO A 168 -4.52 15.95 -16.71
CA PRO A 168 -4.58 17.13 -17.56
C PRO A 168 -5.94 17.84 -17.33
N GLU A 169 -5.97 19.17 -17.33
CA GLU A 169 -7.20 19.93 -17.00
C GLU A 169 -8.46 19.43 -17.76
N GLY A 170 -9.53 19.12 -17.02
CA GLY A 170 -10.88 18.92 -17.57
C GLY A 170 -11.43 17.48 -17.64
N ASP A 171 -10.68 16.46 -17.22
CA ASP A 171 -11.16 15.08 -17.25
C ASP A 171 -11.96 14.66 -15.99
N PRO A 172 -13.11 13.96 -16.15
CA PRO A 172 -13.89 13.46 -15.02
C PRO A 172 -13.17 12.34 -14.25
N GLN A 173 -13.37 12.32 -12.93
CA GLN A 173 -12.66 11.44 -11.98
C GLN A 173 -13.38 10.12 -11.70
N GLY A 174 -13.59 9.33 -12.75
CA GLY A 174 -13.94 7.92 -12.62
C GLY A 174 -12.66 7.06 -12.61
N MET A 175 -12.52 6.17 -11.64
CA MET A 175 -11.44 5.18 -11.55
C MET A 175 -12.02 3.78 -11.71
N MET A 176 -11.35 2.93 -12.48
CA MET A 176 -11.63 1.49 -12.48
C MET A 176 -10.66 0.81 -11.51
N LEU A 177 -11.19 0.20 -10.46
CA LEU A 177 -10.41 -0.62 -9.52
C LEU A 177 -10.51 -2.08 -9.90
N THR A 178 -9.37 -2.74 -10.10
CA THR A 178 -9.31 -4.18 -10.36
C THR A 178 -9.35 -4.96 -9.05
N LEU A 179 -10.31 -5.87 -8.93
CA LEU A 179 -10.39 -6.87 -7.87
C LEU A 179 -9.81 -8.19 -8.38
N THR A 180 -9.03 -8.88 -7.55
CA THR A 180 -8.27 -10.07 -8.00
C THR A 180 -8.47 -11.24 -7.04
N ASN A 181 -8.82 -12.42 -7.54
CA ASN A 181 -8.73 -13.65 -6.77
C ASN A 181 -7.32 -14.23 -6.89
N PRO A 182 -6.52 -14.23 -5.81
CA PRO A 182 -5.15 -14.75 -5.85
C PRO A 182 -5.07 -16.28 -5.74
N PHE A 183 -6.20 -16.97 -5.51
CA PHE A 183 -6.26 -18.40 -5.21
C PHE A 183 -6.51 -19.26 -6.45
N TRP A 184 -6.16 -20.54 -6.37
CA TRP A 184 -6.39 -21.52 -7.45
C TRP A 184 -7.78 -22.15 -7.42
N GLU A 185 -8.62 -21.71 -6.50
CA GLU A 185 -10.03 -22.03 -6.38
C GLU A 185 -10.88 -20.79 -6.57
N GLU A 186 -12.16 -20.99 -6.89
CA GLU A 186 -13.15 -19.92 -6.81
C GLU A 186 -13.24 -19.39 -5.37
N ALA A 187 -13.36 -18.07 -5.23
CA ALA A 187 -13.36 -17.41 -3.94
C ALA A 187 -14.43 -16.32 -3.89
N GLN A 188 -15.18 -16.27 -2.79
CA GLN A 188 -16.01 -15.13 -2.45
C GLN A 188 -15.09 -13.95 -2.12
N THR A 189 -15.27 -12.86 -2.84
CA THR A 189 -14.49 -11.63 -2.72
C THR A 189 -15.43 -10.47 -2.39
N THR A 190 -15.16 -9.78 -1.30
CA THR A 190 -15.89 -8.60 -0.86
C THR A 190 -14.98 -7.37 -0.90
N LEU A 191 -15.59 -6.21 -1.13
CA LEU A 191 -14.95 -4.92 -1.02
C LEU A 191 -15.51 -4.20 0.19
N HIS A 192 -14.64 -3.81 1.11
CA HIS A 192 -15.01 -3.07 2.31
C HIS A 192 -14.53 -1.62 2.23
N LEU A 193 -15.32 -0.70 2.77
CA LEU A 193 -15.04 0.73 2.79
C LEU A 193 -15.05 1.26 4.23
N ARG A 194 -13.99 1.97 4.58
CA ARG A 194 -13.96 2.91 5.71
C ARG A 194 -13.72 4.32 5.16
N THR A 195 -14.46 5.29 5.68
CA THR A 195 -14.27 6.70 5.32
C THR A 195 -13.98 7.48 6.58
N SER A 196 -12.92 8.29 6.56
CA SER A 196 -12.53 9.16 7.66
C SER A 196 -12.44 10.60 7.17
N LEU A 197 -12.85 11.55 8.02
CA LEU A 197 -12.79 12.98 7.76
C LEU A 197 -11.86 13.62 8.78
N LEU A 198 -10.81 14.31 8.31
CA LEU A 198 -9.82 14.99 9.14
C LEU A 198 -9.74 16.47 8.80
N PHE A 199 -9.70 17.33 9.82
CA PHE A 199 -9.61 18.78 9.71
C PHE A 199 -8.22 19.27 10.15
N GLY A 200 -7.79 20.40 9.59
CA GLY A 200 -6.50 21.03 9.92
C GLY A 200 -5.30 20.34 9.27
N VAL A 201 -5.52 19.48 8.28
CA VAL A 201 -4.47 18.65 7.65
C VAL A 201 -3.37 19.47 6.99
N GLU A 202 -3.64 20.71 6.59
CA GLU A 202 -2.66 21.64 6.05
C GLU A 202 -1.48 21.88 7.01
N ARG A 203 -1.68 21.66 8.32
CA ARG A 203 -0.63 21.77 9.33
C ARG A 203 0.41 20.66 9.26
N LEU A 204 0.11 19.57 8.54
CA LEU A 204 1.10 18.53 8.22
C LEU A 204 2.16 19.05 7.26
N LEU A 205 1.82 20.03 6.41
CA LEU A 205 2.76 20.60 5.44
C LEU A 205 3.88 21.35 6.17
N GLY A 206 5.12 20.91 5.95
CA GLY A 206 6.30 21.49 6.59
C GLY A 206 6.47 21.10 8.06
N PHE A 207 5.58 20.28 8.63
CA PHE A 207 5.84 19.63 9.91
C PHE A 207 6.91 18.56 9.71
N GLY A 208 7.91 18.52 10.60
CA GLY A 208 9.06 17.62 10.50
C GLY A 208 8.72 16.17 10.81
N LEU A 209 7.79 15.57 10.05
CA LEU A 209 7.49 14.15 10.12
C LEU A 209 8.60 13.33 9.45
N HIS A 210 8.75 12.09 9.92
CA HIS A 210 9.60 11.10 9.27
C HIS A 210 8.92 10.40 8.08
N VAL A 211 7.77 10.92 7.62
CA VAL A 211 6.95 10.42 6.51
C VAL A 211 6.36 11.62 5.74
N GLN A 212 5.88 11.41 4.51
CA GLN A 212 5.22 12.48 3.77
C GLN A 212 3.84 12.82 4.37
N PRO A 213 3.33 14.04 4.20
CA PRO A 213 2.02 14.44 4.73
C PRO A 213 0.87 13.51 4.34
N VAL A 214 0.84 13.04 3.08
CA VAL A 214 -0.17 12.08 2.64
C VAL A 214 -0.03 10.73 3.35
N ASP A 215 1.19 10.23 3.56
CA ASP A 215 1.42 8.96 4.27
C ASP A 215 0.95 9.04 5.71
N ALA A 216 1.12 10.20 6.34
CA ALA A 216 0.57 10.43 7.66
C ALA A 216 -0.96 10.28 7.67
N LEU A 217 -1.66 10.87 6.69
CA LEU A 217 -3.12 10.74 6.56
C LEU A 217 -3.53 9.28 6.31
N LEU A 218 -2.82 8.58 5.42
CA LEU A 218 -3.07 7.18 5.07
C LEU A 218 -2.84 6.21 6.25
N HIS A 219 -2.05 6.62 7.23
CA HIS A 219 -1.73 5.85 8.44
C HIS A 219 -2.22 6.57 9.71
N ALA A 220 -3.35 7.29 9.64
CA ALA A 220 -3.87 8.05 10.80
C ALA A 220 -4.06 7.19 12.07
N ASP A 221 -4.31 5.89 11.91
CA ASP A 221 -4.45 4.92 13.00
C ASP A 221 -3.09 4.37 13.52
N ASP A 222 -1.97 4.71 12.90
CA ASP A 222 -0.65 4.27 13.36
C ASP A 222 -0.28 5.01 14.66
N ARG A 223 0.00 4.21 15.70
CA ARG A 223 0.35 4.69 17.05
C ARG A 223 1.50 5.71 17.08
N THR A 224 2.40 5.71 16.11
CA THR A 224 3.53 6.65 16.05
C THR A 224 3.13 8.03 15.54
N LEU A 225 1.93 8.16 14.97
CA LEU A 225 1.37 9.42 14.46
C LEU A 225 0.37 10.07 15.42
N ALA A 226 -0.12 9.34 16.43
CA ALA A 226 -1.07 9.86 17.41
C ALA A 226 -0.57 11.14 18.12
N ASP A 227 0.67 11.12 18.64
CA ASP A 227 1.27 12.29 19.32
C ASP A 227 1.48 13.48 18.37
N PRO A 228 2.08 13.32 17.17
CA PRO A 228 2.13 14.37 16.15
C PRO A 228 0.76 14.95 15.80
N PHE A 229 -0.26 14.12 15.63
CA PHE A 229 -1.60 14.55 15.24
C PHE A 229 -2.25 15.39 16.34
N ALA A 230 -2.14 14.95 17.59
CA ALA A 230 -2.58 15.70 18.75
C ALA A 230 -1.82 17.04 18.90
N ALA A 231 -0.50 17.03 18.68
CA ALA A 231 0.33 18.25 18.75
C ALA A 231 -0.04 19.28 17.67
N LEU A 232 -0.43 18.81 16.49
CA LEU A 232 -0.93 19.64 15.39
C LEU A 232 -2.39 20.07 15.57
N GLY A 233 -3.10 19.49 16.54
CA GLY A 233 -4.52 19.72 16.75
C GLY A 233 -5.35 19.32 15.53
N LEU A 234 -5.02 18.18 14.92
CA LEU A 234 -5.86 17.57 13.89
C LEU A 234 -7.11 16.99 14.58
N GLU A 235 -8.27 17.27 14.01
CA GLU A 235 -9.56 16.82 14.53
C GLU A 235 -10.25 15.95 13.48
N GLY A 236 -10.95 14.90 13.92
CA GLY A 236 -11.70 14.05 12.99
C GLY A 236 -11.73 12.59 13.41
N GLY A 237 -12.22 11.76 12.50
CA GLY A 237 -12.38 10.33 12.71
C GLY A 237 -13.24 9.69 11.63
N ASP A 238 -13.66 8.45 11.88
CA ASP A 238 -14.55 7.73 10.98
C ASP A 238 -15.90 8.45 10.83
N THR A 239 -16.41 8.47 9.61
CA THR A 239 -17.70 9.03 9.24
C THR A 239 -18.51 8.00 8.45
N GLU A 240 -19.71 8.37 8.01
CA GLU A 240 -20.58 7.50 7.22
C GLU A 240 -19.83 7.01 5.96
N PRO A 241 -19.68 5.68 5.78
CA PRO A 241 -18.99 5.11 4.64
C PRO A 241 -19.62 5.58 3.32
N GLY A 242 -18.79 5.98 2.36
CA GLY A 242 -19.27 6.39 1.04
C GLY A 242 -19.67 7.86 0.94
N THR A 243 -19.57 8.64 2.03
CA THR A 243 -19.68 10.10 1.95
C THR A 243 -18.70 10.61 0.89
N GLY A 244 -19.17 11.20 -0.22
CA GLY A 244 -18.29 11.66 -1.30
C GLY A 244 -17.64 10.57 -2.18
N LEU A 245 -18.09 9.32 -2.09
CA LEU A 245 -17.64 8.22 -2.96
C LEU A 245 -18.83 7.44 -3.50
N GLN A 246 -18.95 7.40 -4.83
CA GLN A 246 -19.89 6.55 -5.54
C GLN A 246 -19.19 5.27 -5.99
N ILE A 247 -19.87 4.15 -5.81
CA ILE A 247 -19.37 2.82 -6.16
C ILE A 247 -20.32 2.23 -7.21
N GLY A 248 -19.77 1.89 -8.36
CA GLY A 248 -20.48 1.30 -9.49
C GLY A 248 -20.69 -0.21 -9.33
N GLU A 249 -21.24 -0.82 -10.37
CA GLU A 249 -21.41 -2.27 -10.44
C GLU A 249 -20.07 -2.97 -10.73
N VAL A 250 -19.93 -4.20 -10.22
CA VAL A 250 -18.77 -5.05 -10.52
C VAL A 250 -18.97 -5.73 -11.87
N VAL A 251 -17.95 -5.65 -12.72
CA VAL A 251 -17.94 -6.25 -14.05
C VAL A 251 -16.80 -7.27 -14.11
N GLU A 252 -17.14 -8.54 -14.35
CA GLU A 252 -16.14 -9.58 -14.64
C GLU A 252 -15.49 -9.31 -15.99
N THR A 253 -14.16 -9.37 -16.05
CA THR A 253 -13.42 -9.09 -17.29
C THR A 253 -12.85 -10.35 -17.95
N GLY A 254 -12.98 -11.52 -17.32
CA GLY A 254 -12.64 -12.84 -17.90
C GLY A 254 -11.14 -13.11 -18.12
N GLU A 255 -10.27 -12.12 -17.98
CA GLU A 255 -8.81 -12.27 -18.03
C GLU A 255 -8.26 -12.52 -16.62
N GLY A 256 -7.52 -13.62 -16.40
CA GLY A 256 -6.98 -13.93 -15.07
C GLY A 256 -5.70 -13.15 -14.75
N ALA A 257 -5.52 -12.74 -13.50
CA ALA A 257 -4.28 -12.13 -13.00
C ALA A 257 -3.15 -13.15 -12.75
N GLY A 258 -3.48 -14.45 -12.83
CA GLY A 258 -2.62 -15.52 -12.32
C GLY A 258 -2.69 -15.61 -10.79
N GLY A 259 -2.86 -16.82 -10.27
CA GLY A 259 -2.80 -17.06 -8.83
C GLY A 259 -1.36 -17.00 -8.32
N TYR A 260 -1.20 -16.73 -7.02
CA TYR A 260 0.12 -16.88 -6.40
C TYR A 260 0.53 -18.36 -6.31
N ASP A 261 1.81 -18.61 -6.07
CA ASP A 261 2.29 -19.97 -5.76
C ASP A 261 1.62 -20.52 -4.49
N GLU A 262 1.63 -21.85 -4.35
CA GLU A 262 0.96 -22.56 -3.25
C GLU A 262 1.42 -22.10 -1.86
N GLU A 263 2.71 -21.78 -1.70
CA GLU A 263 3.27 -21.36 -0.42
C GLU A 263 2.80 -19.95 -0.06
N THR A 264 2.81 -19.03 -1.02
CA THR A 264 2.27 -17.68 -0.85
C THR A 264 0.77 -17.72 -0.54
N GLN A 265 -0.03 -18.56 -1.23
CA GLN A 265 -1.45 -18.73 -0.90
C GLN A 265 -1.66 -19.32 0.51
N ARG A 266 -0.83 -20.28 0.91
CA ARG A 266 -0.87 -20.86 2.26
C ARG A 266 -0.61 -19.79 3.32
N ARG A 267 0.41 -18.96 3.13
CA ARG A 267 0.77 -17.85 4.02
C ARG A 267 -0.29 -16.74 4.05
N LEU A 268 -0.93 -16.45 2.92
CA LEU A 268 -2.08 -15.54 2.89
C LEU A 268 -3.24 -16.06 3.76
N ARG A 269 -3.58 -17.35 3.65
CA ARG A 269 -4.65 -17.94 4.48
C ARG A 269 -4.34 -17.91 5.98
N GLU A 270 -3.07 -17.86 6.38
CA GLU A 270 -2.70 -17.67 7.80
C GLU A 270 -3.04 -16.28 8.34
N ARG A 271 -3.25 -15.29 7.47
CA ARG A 271 -3.71 -13.95 7.85
C ARG A 271 -5.23 -13.85 8.04
N ARG A 272 -5.98 -14.91 7.71
CA ARG A 272 -7.42 -14.90 7.84
C ARG A 272 -7.81 -14.52 9.26
N ASP A 273 -8.65 -13.49 9.38
CA ASP A 273 -9.16 -13.01 10.64
C ASP A 273 -10.64 -12.66 10.48
N ASP A 274 -11.50 -13.57 10.95
CA ASP A 274 -12.95 -13.41 10.86
C ASP A 274 -13.48 -12.36 11.85
N GLU A 275 -12.67 -11.91 12.82
CA GLU A 275 -13.02 -10.88 13.79
C GLU A 275 -12.54 -9.48 13.37
N GLN A 276 -11.69 -9.40 12.34
CA GLN A 276 -11.16 -8.13 11.85
C GLN A 276 -12.26 -7.27 11.22
N ASP A 277 -12.42 -6.04 11.75
CA ASP A 277 -13.27 -5.04 11.13
C ASP A 277 -12.56 -4.37 9.95
N PHE A 278 -13.02 -4.66 8.74
CA PHE A 278 -12.55 -4.06 7.49
C PHE A 278 -13.36 -2.82 7.07
N GLY A 279 -14.40 -2.46 7.82
CA GLY A 279 -15.39 -1.45 7.43
C GLY A 279 -16.61 -2.04 6.75
N SER A 280 -17.48 -1.17 6.23
CA SER A 280 -18.74 -1.59 5.60
C SER A 280 -18.51 -2.29 4.28
N GLU A 281 -19.11 -3.46 4.11
CA GLU A 281 -19.17 -4.13 2.82
C GLU A 281 -19.97 -3.27 1.84
N VAL A 282 -19.36 -2.97 0.69
CA VAL A 282 -19.93 -2.14 -0.37
C VAL A 282 -20.09 -2.90 -1.69
N SER A 283 -19.47 -4.07 -1.79
CA SER A 283 -19.59 -4.95 -2.95
C SER A 283 -19.22 -6.39 -2.61
N GLU A 284 -19.81 -7.33 -3.34
CA GLU A 284 -19.58 -8.77 -3.23
C GLU A 284 -19.57 -9.40 -4.63
N ILE A 285 -18.63 -10.32 -4.87
CA ILE A 285 -18.53 -11.10 -6.10
C ILE A 285 -17.87 -12.46 -5.85
N PHE A 286 -18.30 -13.49 -6.58
CA PHE A 286 -17.57 -14.75 -6.68
C PHE A 286 -16.62 -14.68 -7.86
N LEU A 287 -15.32 -14.72 -7.58
CA LEU A 287 -14.30 -14.69 -8.63
C LEU A 287 -13.81 -16.11 -8.91
N PRO A 288 -13.72 -16.52 -10.19
CA PRO A 288 -13.13 -17.82 -10.53
C PRO A 288 -11.66 -17.87 -10.09
N ALA A 289 -11.10 -19.08 -10.07
CA ALA A 289 -9.67 -19.29 -9.77
C ALA A 289 -8.78 -18.36 -10.60
N ALA A 290 -7.88 -17.63 -9.93
CA ALA A 290 -6.99 -16.64 -10.54
C ALA A 290 -7.72 -15.53 -11.34
N GLY A 291 -9.03 -15.35 -11.13
CA GLY A 291 -9.88 -14.44 -11.88
C GLY A 291 -9.76 -12.98 -11.43
N VAL A 292 -10.23 -12.07 -12.27
CA VAL A 292 -10.34 -10.64 -11.93
C VAL A 292 -11.71 -10.10 -12.30
N ALA A 293 -12.08 -9.02 -11.62
CA ALA A 293 -13.19 -8.17 -11.99
C ALA A 293 -12.78 -6.70 -11.83
N GLN A 294 -13.60 -5.80 -12.36
CA GLN A 294 -13.41 -4.37 -12.23
C GLN A 294 -14.64 -3.73 -11.61
N ILE A 295 -14.42 -2.69 -10.80
CA ILE A 295 -15.48 -1.88 -10.23
C ILE A 295 -15.17 -0.41 -10.50
N GLU A 296 -16.18 0.33 -10.96
CA GLU A 296 -16.05 1.77 -11.15
C GLU A 296 -16.19 2.48 -9.79
N LEU A 297 -15.31 3.45 -9.54
CA LEU A 297 -15.32 4.31 -8.37
C LEU A 297 -15.32 5.75 -8.86
N ALA A 298 -16.30 6.54 -8.42
CA ALA A 298 -16.36 7.97 -8.73
C ALA A 298 -16.30 8.78 -7.44
N VAL A 299 -15.25 9.59 -7.29
CA VAL A 299 -15.06 10.43 -6.10
C VAL A 299 -15.70 11.78 -6.34
N ASP A 300 -16.62 12.16 -5.45
CA ASP A 300 -17.09 13.54 -5.37
C ASP A 300 -16.11 14.33 -4.48
N LEU A 301 -15.15 15.00 -5.13
CA LEU A 301 -14.21 15.88 -4.44
C LEU A 301 -14.86 17.14 -3.86
N GLY A 302 -16.11 17.44 -4.21
CA GLY A 302 -16.81 18.63 -3.75
C GLY A 302 -17.62 18.37 -2.48
N GLY A 303 -16.98 18.17 -1.31
CA GLY A 303 -17.79 17.75 -0.15
C GLY A 303 -17.28 18.01 1.26
N SER A 304 -16.00 18.24 1.50
CA SER A 304 -15.53 18.50 2.86
C SER A 304 -15.38 20.00 3.08
N ASP A 305 -16.21 20.58 3.94
CA ASP A 305 -16.12 21.97 4.44
C ASP A 305 -14.76 22.20 5.17
N GLY A 306 -13.66 22.25 4.42
CA GLY A 306 -12.30 22.45 4.93
C GLY A 306 -11.60 21.22 5.53
N GLY A 307 -12.15 20.01 5.36
CA GLY A 307 -11.51 18.76 5.80
C GLY A 307 -10.85 17.99 4.64
N ALA A 308 -9.92 17.08 4.94
CA ALA A 308 -9.52 16.02 4.03
C ALA A 308 -10.32 14.76 4.31
N MET A 309 -10.75 14.09 3.25
CA MET A 309 -11.51 12.86 3.31
C MET A 309 -10.65 11.71 2.81
N ILE A 310 -10.62 10.63 3.59
CA ILE A 310 -9.79 9.46 3.34
C ILE A 310 -10.72 8.27 3.17
N HIS A 311 -10.77 7.71 1.97
CA HIS A 311 -11.48 6.46 1.71
C HIS A 311 -10.49 5.32 1.68
N ARG A 312 -10.69 4.36 2.57
CA ARG A 312 -9.94 3.12 2.60
C ARG A 312 -10.80 1.98 2.10
N LEU A 313 -10.43 1.47 0.94
CA LEU A 313 -11.01 0.29 0.31
C LEU A 313 -10.13 -0.91 0.65
N THR A 314 -10.72 -1.99 1.16
CA THR A 314 -10.02 -3.24 1.44
C THR A 314 -10.72 -4.37 0.71
N GLN A 315 -9.99 -5.09 -0.13
CA GLN A 315 -10.50 -6.31 -0.75
C GLN A 315 -10.22 -7.49 0.17
N VAL A 316 -11.27 -8.23 0.48
CA VAL A 316 -11.20 -9.44 1.30
C VAL A 316 -11.67 -10.61 0.46
N SER A 317 -10.89 -11.68 0.40
CA SER A 317 -11.28 -12.92 -0.29
C SER A 317 -11.19 -14.08 0.70
N GLU A 318 -12.30 -14.79 0.93
CA GLU A 318 -12.38 -15.89 1.91
C GLU A 318 -11.90 -15.51 3.34
N GLY A 319 -12.18 -14.27 3.76
CA GLY A 319 -11.76 -13.74 5.06
C GLY A 319 -10.29 -13.30 5.14
N VAL A 320 -9.57 -13.31 4.01
CA VAL A 320 -8.17 -12.83 3.91
C VAL A 320 -8.14 -11.47 3.24
N ASP A 321 -7.48 -10.49 3.85
CA ASP A 321 -7.24 -9.20 3.21
C ASP A 321 -6.18 -9.32 2.10
N ILE A 322 -6.64 -9.31 0.85
CA ILE A 322 -5.78 -9.49 -0.32
C ILE A 322 -4.99 -8.22 -0.61
N GLY A 323 -5.56 -7.08 -0.28
CA GLY A 323 -4.98 -5.76 -0.47
C GLY A 323 -6.07 -4.71 -0.43
N GLY A 324 -5.81 -3.57 -1.04
CA GLY A 324 -6.73 -2.47 -0.97
C GLY A 324 -6.24 -1.25 -1.71
N TYR A 325 -7.00 -0.19 -1.53
CA TYR A 325 -6.76 1.08 -2.16
C TYR A 325 -7.07 2.21 -1.18
N MET A 326 -6.34 3.32 -1.27
CA MET A 326 -6.71 4.53 -0.54
C MET A 326 -6.85 5.73 -1.46
N LEU A 327 -7.96 6.45 -1.29
CA LEU A 327 -8.27 7.70 -1.96
C LEU A 327 -8.24 8.82 -0.94
N VAL A 328 -7.54 9.91 -1.27
CA VAL A 328 -7.46 11.10 -0.42
C VAL A 328 -7.99 12.29 -1.19
N SER A 329 -9.10 12.83 -0.72
CA SER A 329 -9.67 14.08 -1.19
C SER A 329 -9.20 15.18 -0.26
N LEU A 330 -8.30 16.04 -0.74
CA LEU A 330 -7.78 17.16 0.03
C LEU A 330 -8.70 18.38 -0.09
N PRO A 331 -8.77 19.26 0.92
CA PRO A 331 -9.52 20.51 0.81
C PRO A 331 -8.94 21.36 -0.33
N GLY A 332 -9.84 22.00 -1.08
CA GLY A 332 -9.50 22.94 -2.16
C GLY A 332 -8.96 24.29 -1.68
#